data_AF-A0A379U4U4-F1
#
_entry.id   AF-A0A379U4U4-F1
#
_cell.length_a   1.000
_cell.length_b   1.000
_cell.length_c   1.000
_cell.angle_alpha   90.00
_cell.angle_beta   90.00
_cell.angle_gamma   90.00
#
_symmetry.space_group_name_H-M   'P 1'
#
loop_
_entity.id
_entity.type
_entity.pdbx_description
1 polymer ?
#
loop_
_entity_poly.entity_id
_entity_poly.type
_entity_poly.pdbx_seq_one_letter_code
_entity_poly.pdbx_strand_id
1 'polypeptide(L)'
;MDGSAAPFVYLLLDAGIDELNCAKKFVRIKETVRVEDGDKWAEFRPYNGFTLDFTIDFNHPAIDSSSQRYAMNFSADAFMRQISRARTFGFYA
;
A
#
# COMPACT_ATOMS: atom_id res chain seq x y z
N MET A 1 -5.49 15.54 -9.42
CA MET A 1 -4.22 14.79 -9.31
C MET A 1 -4.07 13.87 -10.50
N ASP A 2 -2.98 13.11 -10.59
CA ASP A 2 -2.61 12.27 -11.75
C ASP A 2 -3.11 10.81 -11.65
N GLY A 3 -3.96 10.49 -10.67
CA GLY A 3 -4.43 9.14 -10.38
C GLY A 3 -3.49 8.34 -9.47
N SER A 4 -2.40 8.95 -8.98
CA SER A 4 -1.51 8.41 -7.94
C SER A 4 -1.59 9.23 -6.64
N ALA A 5 -0.81 8.83 -5.62
CA ALA A 5 -0.68 9.56 -4.37
C ALA A 5 0.42 10.65 -4.40
N ALA A 6 1.34 10.62 -5.37
CA ALA A 6 2.53 11.46 -5.38
C ALA A 6 2.24 12.97 -5.33
N PRO A 7 1.23 13.50 -6.04
CA PRO A 7 0.89 14.91 -5.93
C PRO A 7 0.46 15.33 -4.52
N PHE A 8 -0.17 14.45 -3.74
CA PHE A 8 -0.57 14.74 -2.36
C PHE A 8 0.62 14.67 -1.39
N VAL A 9 1.54 13.75 -1.61
CA VAL A 9 2.79 13.67 -0.84
C VAL A 9 3.57 14.99 -0.96
N TYR A 10 3.66 15.54 -2.17
CA TYR A 10 4.33 16.82 -2.39
C TYR A 10 3.67 17.96 -1.59
N LEU A 11 2.35 18.08 -1.64
CA LEU A 11 1.60 19.10 -0.90
C LEU A 11 1.78 18.97 0.63
N LEU A 12 1.83 17.74 1.15
CA LEU A 12 2.07 17.49 2.58
C LEU A 12 3.50 17.87 2.99
N LEU A 13 4.49 17.65 2.13
CA LEU A 13 5.87 18.06 2.38
C LEU A 13 6.01 19.59 2.37
N ASP A 14 5.33 20.27 1.44
CA ASP A 14 5.30 21.73 1.37
C ASP A 14 4.66 22.36 2.62
N ALA A 15 3.59 21.75 3.14
CA ALA A 15 2.93 22.21 4.36
C ALA A 15 3.76 21.97 5.63
N GLY A 16 4.65 20.97 5.61
CA GLY A 16 5.39 20.52 6.78
C GLY A 16 4.54 19.73 7.78
N ILE A 17 5.20 19.18 8.80
CA ILE A 17 4.57 18.42 9.89
C ILE A 17 4.88 19.11 11.21
N ASP A 18 3.85 19.30 12.03
CA ASP A 18 4.00 19.77 13.41
C ASP A 18 3.78 18.62 14.40
N GLU A 19 4.71 18.46 15.34
CA GLU A 19 4.63 17.42 16.36
C GLU A 19 3.86 17.93 17.58
N LEU A 20 2.73 17.30 17.84
CA LEU A 20 1.90 17.65 18.98
C LEU A 20 2.38 16.93 20.25
N ASN A 21 2.15 17.56 21.41
CA ASN A 21 2.41 16.97 22.72
C ASN A 21 1.35 15.92 23.11
N CYS A 22 1.23 14.86 22.30
CA CYS A 22 0.39 13.72 22.54
C CYS A 22 0.99 12.47 21.90
N ALA A 23 0.96 11.34 22.62
CA ALA A 23 1.48 10.08 22.10
C ALA A 23 0.67 9.58 20.89
N LYS A 24 1.37 9.29 19.79
CA LYS A 24 0.80 8.61 18.62
C LYS A 24 0.48 7.16 18.98
N LYS A 25 -0.78 6.76 18.79
CA LYS A 25 -1.26 5.40 19.06
C LYS A 25 -1.12 4.53 17.81
N PHE A 26 -0.68 3.29 17.99
CA PHE A 26 -0.57 2.29 16.93
C PHE A 26 -1.49 1.10 17.24
N VAL A 27 -2.09 0.53 16.20
CA VAL A 27 -2.86 -0.71 16.31
C VAL A 27 -1.89 -1.87 16.11
N ARG A 28 -1.72 -2.71 17.14
CA ARG A 28 -0.88 -3.90 17.08
C ARG A 28 -1.75 -5.14 16.88
N ILE A 29 -1.50 -5.87 15.80
CA ILE A 29 -2.10 -7.17 15.54
C ILE A 29 -1.55 -8.19 16.55
N LYS A 30 -2.43 -8.83 17.32
CA LYS A 30 -2.06 -9.83 18.33
C LYS A 30 -2.40 -11.26 17.92
N GLU A 31 -3.38 -11.40 17.04
CA GLU A 31 -3.87 -12.68 16.52
C GLU A 31 -4.03 -12.57 15.02
N THR A 32 -3.89 -13.70 14.31
CA THR A 32 -4.10 -13.73 12.86
C THR A 32 -5.59 -13.55 12.56
N VAL A 33 -5.91 -12.63 11.65
CA VAL A 33 -7.28 -12.37 11.18
C VAL A 33 -7.30 -12.45 9.66
N ARG A 34 -8.21 -13.27 9.12
CA ARG A 34 -8.34 -13.52 7.69
C ARG A 34 -9.80 -13.34 7.26
N VAL A 35 -9.98 -12.74 6.09
CA VAL A 35 -11.26 -12.63 5.40
C VAL A 35 -11.13 -13.15 3.98
N GLU A 36 -12.21 -13.73 3.46
CA GLU A 36 -12.25 -14.37 2.14
C GLU A 36 -13.54 -13.98 1.41
N ASP A 37 -13.44 -13.85 0.08
CA ASP A 37 -14.55 -13.62 -0.84
C ASP A 37 -14.25 -14.36 -2.15
N GLY A 38 -14.82 -15.56 -2.32
CA GLY A 38 -14.53 -16.44 -3.44
C GLY A 38 -13.06 -16.87 -3.45
N ASP A 39 -12.34 -16.47 -4.50
CA ASP A 39 -10.90 -16.72 -4.69
C ASP A 39 -10.00 -15.65 -4.06
N LYS A 40 -10.59 -14.55 -3.55
CA LYS A 40 -9.86 -13.42 -2.95
C LYS A 40 -9.77 -13.59 -1.44
N TRP A 41 -8.68 -13.06 -0.88
CA TRP A 41 -8.52 -13.01 0.57
C TRP A 41 -7.62 -11.84 1.00
N ALA A 42 -7.77 -11.45 2.27
CA ALA A 42 -6.86 -10.54 2.95
C ALA A 42 -6.57 -11.06 4.36
N GLU A 43 -5.33 -10.94 4.82
CA GLU A 43 -4.91 -11.44 6.13
C GLU A 43 -3.99 -10.46 6.84
N PHE A 44 -4.23 -10.27 8.14
CA PHE A 44 -3.26 -9.69 9.06
C PHE A 44 -2.69 -10.77 9.97
N ARG A 45 -1.37 -10.76 10.15
CA ARG A 45 -0.65 -11.64 11.09
C ARG A 45 0.11 -10.80 12.12
N PRO A 46 0.29 -11.30 13.35
CA PRO A 46 1.15 -10.64 14.34
C PRO A 46 2.57 -10.49 13.80
N TYR A 47 3.07 -9.26 13.73
CA TYR A 47 4.40 -8.94 13.23
C TYR A 47 4.94 -7.67 13.93
N ASN A 48 6.25 -7.66 14.23
CA ASN A 48 6.91 -6.50 14.82
C ASN A 48 7.45 -5.57 13.73
N GLY A 49 6.54 -4.80 13.15
CA GLY A 49 6.79 -3.88 12.05
C GLY A 49 5.56 -3.74 11.17
N PHE A 50 5.75 -3.32 9.93
CA PHE A 50 4.67 -3.25 8.95
C PHE A 50 5.16 -3.70 7.58
N THR A 51 4.61 -4.81 7.09
CA THR A 51 4.91 -5.36 5.75
C THR A 51 3.62 -5.53 4.98
N LEU A 52 3.74 -5.45 3.65
CA LEU A 52 2.64 -5.69 2.73
C LEU A 52 3.11 -6.70 1.68
N ASP A 53 2.22 -7.61 1.32
CA ASP A 53 2.39 -8.59 0.26
C ASP A 53 1.07 -8.65 -0.49
N PHE A 54 1.07 -8.20 -1.75
CA PHE A 54 -0.13 -8.04 -2.54
C PHE A 54 0.04 -8.75 -3.88
N THR A 55 -0.96 -9.55 -4.23
CA THR A 55 -1.02 -10.25 -5.50
C THR A 55 -2.27 -9.82 -6.24
N ILE A 56 -2.12 -9.47 -7.51
CA ILE A 56 -3.20 -9.32 -8.47
C ILE A 56 -3.27 -10.59 -9.32
N ASP A 57 -4.44 -10.89 -9.90
CA ASP A 57 -4.59 -11.96 -10.88
C ASP A 57 -5.31 -11.41 -12.11
N PHE A 58 -4.53 -10.83 -13.02
CA PHE A 58 -5.06 -10.26 -14.27
C PHE A 58 -4.62 -11.11 -15.46
N ASN A 59 -5.60 -11.67 -16.16
CA ASN A 59 -5.38 -12.28 -17.47
C ASN A 59 -5.42 -11.19 -18.57
N HIS A 60 -4.42 -10.33 -18.61
CA HIS A 60 -4.31 -9.26 -19.60
C HIS A 60 -2.90 -9.22 -20.22
N PRO A 61 -2.75 -9.14 -21.56
CA PRO A 61 -1.43 -9.20 -22.21
C PRO A 61 -0.44 -8.11 -21.78
N ALA A 62 -0.93 -6.98 -21.28
CA ALA A 62 -0.08 -5.90 -20.77
C ALA A 62 0.49 -6.16 -19.36
N ILE A 63 0.08 -7.23 -18.68
CA ILE A 63 0.48 -7.56 -17.31
C ILE A 63 1.12 -8.95 -17.31
N ASP A 64 2.45 -8.99 -17.27
CA ASP A 64 3.19 -10.25 -17.22
C ASP A 64 3.03 -10.94 -15.87
N SER A 65 2.99 -12.27 -15.86
CA SER A 65 2.86 -13.09 -14.64
C SER A 65 3.90 -12.78 -13.56
N SER A 66 5.13 -12.43 -13.94
CA SER A 66 6.21 -12.05 -13.03
C SER A 66 5.96 -10.72 -12.30
N SER A 67 5.03 -9.90 -12.78
CA SER A 67 4.71 -8.57 -12.23
C SER A 67 3.46 -8.55 -11.34
N GLN A 68 2.82 -9.69 -11.14
CA GLN A 68 1.51 -9.76 -10.48
C GLN A 68 1.59 -9.86 -8.95
N ARG A 69 2.78 -10.02 -8.37
CA ARG A 69 3.00 -9.98 -6.92
C ARG A 69 4.01 -8.92 -6.55
N TYR A 70 3.71 -8.13 -5.53
CA TYR A 70 4.59 -7.12 -4.99
C TYR A 70 4.59 -7.19 -3.46
N ALA A 71 5.79 -7.24 -2.87
CA ALA A 71 5.97 -7.27 -1.42
C ALA A 71 6.97 -6.20 -0.97
N MET A 72 6.68 -5.56 0.15
CA MET A 72 7.54 -4.51 0.71
C MET A 72 7.50 -4.45 2.24
N ASN A 73 8.61 -4.03 2.82
CA ASN A 73 8.66 -3.53 4.19
C ASN A 73 8.32 -2.03 4.17
N PHE A 74 7.33 -1.61 4.94
CA PHE A 74 6.86 -0.23 4.91
C PHE A 74 7.82 0.71 5.65
N SER A 75 8.15 1.80 4.98
CA SER A 75 8.71 3.02 5.57
C SER A 75 8.21 4.23 4.79
N ALA A 76 8.29 5.43 5.37
CA ALA A 76 7.91 6.64 4.65
C ALA A 76 8.70 6.79 3.33
N ASP A 77 10.01 6.54 3.36
CA ASP A 77 10.87 6.61 2.18
C ASP A 77 10.52 5.55 1.13
N ALA A 78 10.28 4.31 1.55
CA ALA A 78 9.90 3.23 0.64
C ALA A 78 8.55 3.53 -0.02
N PHE A 79 7.58 4.03 0.75
CA PHE A 79 6.29 4.46 0.21
C PHE A 79 6.45 5.59 -0.81
N MET A 80 7.21 6.65 -0.46
CA MET A 80 7.41 7.80 -1.36
C MET A 80 8.08 7.39 -2.67
N ARG A 81 9.13 6.54 -2.61
CA ARG A 81 9.92 6.18 -3.80
C ARG A 81 9.28 5.09 -4.66
N GLN A 82 8.68 4.08 -4.03
CA GLN A 82 8.26 2.86 -4.73
C GLN A 82 6.76 2.82 -5.01
N ILE A 83 5.92 3.43 -4.15
CA ILE A 83 4.46 3.29 -4.21
C ILE A 83 3.76 4.58 -4.65
N SER A 84 4.18 5.74 -4.14
CA SER A 84 3.38 6.97 -4.24
C SER A 84 3.02 7.37 -5.68
N ARG A 85 3.88 7.04 -6.65
CA ARG A 85 3.74 7.38 -8.07
C ARG A 85 2.95 6.34 -8.88
N ALA A 86 2.58 5.21 -8.29
CA ALA A 86 1.75 4.21 -8.97
C ALA A 86 0.35 4.80 -9.21
N ARG A 87 -0.06 4.87 -10.48
CA ARG A 87 -1.36 5.40 -10.89
C ARG A 87 -2.39 4.28 -10.92
N THR A 88 -3.65 4.63 -10.68
CA THR A 88 -4.77 3.74 -11.01
C THR A 88 -4.78 3.41 -12.51
N PHE A 89 -5.35 2.28 -12.87
CA PHE A 89 -5.56 1.86 -14.25
C PHE A 89 -7.01 1.44 -14.48
N GLY A 90 -7.42 1.33 -15.74
CA GLY A 90 -8.74 0.89 -16.14
C GLY A 90 -8.71 0.34 -17.56
N PHE A 91 -9.76 -0.37 -17.94
CA PHE A 91 -9.95 -0.84 -19.31
C PHE A 91 -10.69 0.23 -20.12
N TYR A 92 -10.23 0.47 -21.34
CA TYR A 92 -10.94 1.32 -22.30
C TYR A 92 -12.10 0.50 -22.88
N ALA A 93 -13.30 1.08 -22.89
CA ALA A 93 -14.52 0.46 -23.43
C ALA A 93 -14.69 0.75 -24.92
#